data_AF-A0A916UFL2-F1
#
_entry.id   AF-A0A916UFL2-F1
#
_cell.length_a   1.000
_cell.length_b   1.000
_cell.length_c   1.000
_cell.angle_alpha   90.00
_cell.angle_beta   90.00
_cell.angle_gamma   90.00
#
_symmetry.space_group_name_H-M   'P 1'
#
loop_
_entity.id
_entity.type
_entity.pdbx_description
1 polymer ?
#
loop_
_entity_poly.entity_id
_entity_poly.type
_entity_poly.pdbx_seq_one_letter_code
_entity_poly.pdbx_strand_id
1 'polypeptide(L)'
;MSGAWDGHRAELVGRLDDLVSSVKNFTSPLVIVTPEVGLGIVPDTRAGRMFRDDIGVLNARIAEVCEKVVLVVAGISLPLKQVPPLR
;
A
#
# COMPACT_ATOMS: atom_id res chain seq x y z
N MET A 1 2.54 13.98 -21.00
CA MET A 1 2.08 12.58 -20.94
C MET A 1 0.84 12.50 -20.05
N SER A 2 -0.37 12.68 -20.59
CA SER A 2 -1.60 12.69 -19.75
C SER A 2 -2.43 11.40 -19.82
N GLY A 3 -2.18 10.51 -20.79
CA GLY A 3 -3.01 9.31 -21.02
C GLY A 3 -2.56 8.02 -20.33
N ALA A 4 -1.40 8.01 -19.65
CA ALA A 4 -0.88 6.78 -19.00
C ALA A 4 -1.77 6.28 -17.84
N TRP A 5 -2.59 7.17 -17.28
CA TRP A 5 -3.48 6.88 -16.15
C TRP A 5 -4.93 6.63 -16.59
N ASP A 6 -5.21 6.62 -17.89
CA ASP A 6 -6.53 6.36 -18.45
C ASP A 6 -6.66 4.89 -18.89
N GLY A 7 -7.74 4.22 -18.47
CA GLY A 7 -8.18 2.94 -19.05
C GLY A 7 -7.72 1.63 -18.38
N HIS A 8 -6.88 1.66 -17.34
CA HIS A 8 -6.24 0.43 -16.81
C HIS A 8 -6.69 0.04 -15.39
N ARG A 9 -7.77 0.63 -14.87
CA ARG A 9 -8.17 0.45 -13.47
C ARG A 9 -8.58 -0.99 -13.13
N ALA A 10 -9.29 -1.66 -14.03
CA ALA A 10 -9.69 -3.06 -13.84
C ALA A 10 -8.49 -4.01 -13.84
N GLU A 11 -7.53 -3.79 -14.75
CA GLU A 11 -6.27 -4.54 -14.77
C GLU A 11 -5.45 -4.31 -13.50
N LEU A 12 -5.38 -3.05 -13.04
CA LEU A 12 -4.71 -2.71 -11.79
C LEU A 12 -5.34 -3.45 -10.61
N VAL A 13 -6.67 -3.49 -10.50
CA VAL A 13 -7.36 -4.23 -9.42
C VAL A 13 -6.96 -5.70 -9.41
N GLY A 14 -6.96 -6.37 -10.57
CA GLY A 14 -6.51 -7.76 -10.66
C GLY A 14 -5.06 -7.95 -10.19
N ARG A 15 -4.17 -7.04 -10.59
CA ARG A 15 -2.76 -7.07 -10.14
C ARG A 15 -2.60 -6.81 -8.65
N LEU A 16 -3.45 -5.97 -8.05
CA LEU A 16 -3.48 -5.76 -6.61
C LEU A 16 -3.94 -7.03 -5.87
N ASP A 17 -4.96 -7.71 -6.40
CA ASP A 17 -5.44 -8.99 -5.84
C ASP A 17 -4.34 -10.05 -5.86
N ASP A 18 -3.65 -10.20 -6.98
CA ASP A 18 -2.53 -11.14 -7.14
C ASP A 18 -1.38 -10.83 -6.19
N LEU A 19 -1.03 -9.55 -6.02
CA LEU A 19 0.01 -9.13 -5.09
C LEU A 19 -0.38 -9.44 -3.64
N VAL A 20 -1.60 -9.08 -3.22
CA VAL A 20 -2.09 -9.35 -1.85
C VAL A 20 -2.14 -10.85 -1.58
N SER A 21 -2.57 -11.65 -2.55
CA SER A 21 -2.55 -13.11 -2.46
C SER A 21 -1.13 -13.65 -2.30
N SER A 22 -0.18 -13.14 -3.09
CA SER A 22 1.23 -13.55 -3.02
C SER A 22 1.84 -13.23 -1.65
N VAL A 23 1.58 -12.03 -1.12
CA VAL A 23 2.05 -11.61 0.20
C VAL A 23 1.46 -12.48 1.31
N LYS A 24 0.14 -12.75 1.25
CA LYS A 24 -0.55 -13.60 2.22
C LYS A 24 -0.01 -15.04 2.27
N ASN A 25 0.39 -15.57 1.12
CA ASN A 25 0.85 -16.96 1.00
C ASN A 25 2.38 -17.11 1.17
N PHE A 26 3.12 -16.01 1.34
CA PHE A 26 4.56 -16.06 1.50
C PHE A 26 4.95 -16.49 2.93
N THR A 27 5.77 -17.53 3.05
CA THR A 27 6.04 -18.21 4.34
C THR A 27 7.37 -17.86 4.99
N SER A 28 8.22 -17.07 4.33
CA SER A 28 9.50 -16.61 4.87
C SER A 28 9.40 -15.17 5.38
N PRO A 29 10.36 -14.67 6.17
CA PRO A 29 10.37 -13.28 6.59
C PRO A 29 10.29 -12.34 5.38
N LEU A 30 9.26 -11.49 5.36
CA LEU A 30 9.00 -10.53 4.30
C LEU A 30 8.88 -9.13 4.89
N VAL A 31 9.61 -8.18 4.30
CA VAL A 31 9.50 -6.77 4.61
C VAL A 31 9.09 -6.04 3.35
N ILE A 32 7.97 -5.32 3.42
CA ILE A 32 7.47 -4.50 2.32
C ILE A 32 7.61 -3.05 2.75
N VAL A 33 8.23 -2.24 1.88
CA VAL A 33 8.36 -0.80 2.07
C VAL A 33 7.53 -0.10 0.99
N THR A 34 6.63 0.76 1.42
CA THR A 34 5.73 1.52 0.55
C THR A 34 5.63 2.95 1.07
N PRO A 35 5.51 3.98 0.19
CA PRO A 35 5.34 5.35 0.64
C PRO A 35 3.97 5.58 1.29
N GLU A 36 3.92 6.53 2.22
CA GLU A 36 2.66 7.10 2.70
C GLU A 36 2.33 8.36 1.90
N VAL A 37 1.16 8.37 1.24
CA VAL A 37 0.74 9.42 0.29
C VAL A 37 -0.48 10.22 0.77
N GLY A 38 -1.10 9.81 1.89
CA GLY A 38 -2.33 10.42 2.42
C GLY A 38 -2.11 11.67 3.28
N LEU A 39 -0.89 11.89 3.78
CA LEU A 39 -0.57 12.97 4.72
C LEU A 39 -0.12 14.29 4.06
N GLY A 40 -0.02 14.32 2.73
CA GLY A 40 0.39 15.49 1.95
C GLY A 40 -0.78 16.27 1.33
N ILE A 41 -0.44 17.34 0.62
CA ILE A 41 -1.38 18.15 -0.17
C ILE A 41 -2.02 17.29 -1.26
N VAL A 42 -3.31 17.52 -1.54
CA VAL A 42 -4.00 16.87 -2.66
C VAL A 42 -3.41 17.37 -3.97
N PRO A 43 -2.95 16.48 -4.89
CA PRO A 43 -2.39 16.93 -6.16
C PRO A 43 -3.41 17.66 -7.03
N ASP A 44 -2.98 18.74 -7.68
CA ASP A 44 -3.82 19.53 -8.60
C ASP A 44 -4.17 18.75 -9.88
N THR A 45 -3.34 17.78 -10.25
CA THR A 45 -3.54 16.95 -11.44
C THR A 45 -4.40 15.73 -11.15
N ARG A 46 -5.25 15.34 -12.12
CA ARG A 46 -6.05 14.11 -12.03
C ARG A 46 -5.17 12.87 -11.86
N ALA A 47 -4.08 12.78 -12.62
CA ALA A 47 -3.13 11.68 -12.52
C ALA A 47 -2.52 11.57 -11.11
N GLY A 48 -2.14 12.69 -10.48
CA GLY A 48 -1.62 12.69 -9.12
C GLY A 48 -2.64 12.22 -8.09
N ARG A 49 -3.91 12.62 -8.24
CA ARG A 49 -5.00 12.13 -7.37
C ARG A 49 -5.20 10.62 -7.51
N MET A 50 -5.25 10.12 -8.74
CA MET A 50 -5.40 8.69 -8.99
C MET A 50 -4.23 7.88 -8.41
N PHE A 51 -3.00 8.33 -8.62
CA PHE A 51 -1.81 7.70 -8.03
C PHE A 51 -1.88 7.65 -6.50
N ARG A 52 -2.24 8.77 -5.87
CA ARG A 52 -2.41 8.85 -4.41
C ARG A 52 -3.48 7.87 -3.92
N ASP A 53 -4.62 7.84 -4.58
CA ASP A 53 -5.75 6.97 -4.21
C ASP A 53 -5.38 5.49 -4.36
N ASP A 54 -4.78 5.11 -5.49
CA ASP A 54 -4.43 3.73 -5.80
C ASP A 54 -3.34 3.18 -4.85
N ILE A 55 -2.30 3.97 -4.53
CA ILE A 55 -1.32 3.59 -3.50
C ILE A 55 -1.97 3.49 -2.12
N GLY A 56 -2.86 4.42 -1.76
CA GLY A 56 -3.58 4.38 -0.49
C GLY A 56 -4.38 3.09 -0.33
N VAL A 57 -5.11 2.68 -1.39
CA VAL A 57 -5.85 1.41 -1.43
C VAL A 57 -4.90 0.22 -1.31
N LEU A 58 -3.79 0.18 -2.06
CA LEU A 58 -2.82 -0.90 -1.96
C LEU A 58 -2.24 -1.03 -0.54
N ASN A 59 -1.83 0.09 0.06
CA ASN A 59 -1.25 0.11 1.40
C ASN A 59 -2.21 -0.45 2.44
N ALA A 60 -3.49 -0.06 2.39
CA ALA A 60 -4.51 -0.59 3.28
C ALA A 60 -4.67 -2.12 3.13
N ARG A 61 -4.76 -2.61 1.89
CA ARG A 61 -4.93 -4.05 1.62
C ARG A 61 -3.72 -4.89 2.02
N ILE A 62 -2.50 -4.37 1.83
CA ILE A 62 -1.28 -5.03 2.30
C ILE A 62 -1.23 -5.03 3.83
N ALA A 63 -1.58 -3.91 4.48
CA ALA A 63 -1.63 -3.81 5.93
C ALA A 63 -2.61 -4.81 6.58
N GLU A 64 -3.71 -5.16 5.90
CA GLU A 64 -4.67 -6.17 6.35
C GLU A 64 -4.03 -7.57 6.44
N VAL A 65 -3.22 -7.96 5.46
CA VAL A 65 -2.57 -9.29 5.41
C VAL A 65 -1.23 -9.36 6.16
N CYS A 66 -0.61 -8.22 6.48
CA CYS A 66 0.61 -8.17 7.27
C CYS A 66 0.35 -8.31 8.78
N GLU A 67 1.20 -9.03 9.51
CA GLU A 67 1.12 -9.16 10.98
C GLU A 67 1.49 -7.86 11.71
N LYS A 68 2.45 -7.12 11.16
CA LYS A 68 3.01 -5.88 11.71
C LYS A 68 2.97 -4.79 10.65
N VAL A 69 2.53 -3.60 11.05
CA VAL A 69 2.54 -2.40 10.20
C VAL A 69 3.13 -1.26 11.00
N VAL A 70 4.11 -0.57 10.43
CA VAL A 70 4.79 0.56 11.05
C VAL A 70 4.79 1.74 10.08
N LEU A 71 4.54 2.93 10.60
CA LEU A 71 4.83 4.18 9.92
C LEU A 71 6.19 4.69 10.42
N VAL A 72 7.10 5.04 9.52
CA VAL A 72 8.40 5.59 9.90
C VAL A 72 8.43 7.09 9.61
N VAL A 73 8.63 7.90 10.65
CA VAL A 73 8.69 9.37 10.54
C VAL A 73 10.00 9.86 11.15
N ALA A 74 10.82 10.56 10.36
CA ALA A 74 12.13 11.05 10.80
C ALA A 74 13.03 9.95 11.43
N GLY A 75 12.94 8.71 10.92
CA GLY A 75 13.66 7.55 11.44
C GLY A 75 13.04 6.88 12.67
N ILE A 76 11.93 7.40 13.19
CA ILE A 76 11.22 6.87 14.36
C ILE A 76 10.09 5.96 13.88
N SER A 77 10.05 4.73 14.39
CA SER A 77 8.98 3.77 14.10
C SER A 77 7.75 4.01 14.97
N LEU A 78 6.59 4.18 14.33
CA LEU A 78 5.28 4.28 14.95
C LEU A 78 4.46 3.02 14.58
N PRO A 79 4.23 2.10 15.51
CA PRO A 79 3.41 0.91 15.24
C PRO A 79 1.95 1.29 14.96
N LEU A 80 1.42 0.84 13.83
CA LEU A 80 0.00 1.01 13.44
C LEU A 80 -0.82 -0.26 13.68
N LYS A 81 -0.20 -1.43 13.49
CA LYS A 81 -0.78 -2.75 13.74
C LYS A 81 0.28 -3.65 14.36
N GLN A 82 -0.09 -4.31 15.44
CA GLN A 82 0.70 -5.38 16.04
C GLN A 82 -0.26 -6.49 16.47
N VAL A 83 -0.21 -7.63 15.80
CA VAL A 83 -0.78 -8.85 16.36
C VAL A 83 0.29 -9.47 17.26
N PRO A 84 0.05 -9.62 18.58
CA PRO A 84 0.98 -10.33 19.44
C PRO A 84 1.13 -11.76 18.92
N PRO A 85 2.34 -12.33 18.86
CA PRO A 85 2.47 -13.74 18.54
C PRO A 85 1.67 -14.55 19.58
N LEU A 86 0.82 -15.47 19.12
CA LEU A 86 0.26 -16.50 19.98
C LEU A 86 1.45 -17.30 20.54
N ARG A 87 1.65 -17.23 21.86
CA ARG A 87 2.65 -18.01 22.57
C ARG A 87 2.26 -19.48 22.64
#